data_AF-A0A238ZTJ9-F1
#
_entry.id   AF-A0A238ZTJ9-F1
#
_cell.length_a   1.000
_cell.length_b   1.000
_cell.length_c   1.000
_cell.angle_alpha   90.00
_cell.angle_beta   90.00
_cell.angle_gamma   90.00
#
_symmetry.space_group_name_H-M   'P 1'
#
loop_
_entity.id
_entity.type
_entity.pdbx_description
1 polymer ?
#
loop_
_entity_poly.entity_id
_entity_poly.type
_entity_poly.pdbx_seq_one_letter_code
_entity_poly.pdbx_strand_id
1 'polypeptide(L)'
;MSWEAQRQRTRTIGRVLDDVHRSGSSRIPANWREPITCIFGSEGTFLVTLLYRWFNEFVQRVDETVRHGCEDSERAAYMVRTQLAAERPALHRVLTAHAEHPALRAARADCAIRLSSGVRLALDGPPAATATAA
;
A
#
# COMPACT_ATOMS: atom_id res chain seq x y z
N MET A 1 2.77 11.14 -21.33
CA MET A 1 1.64 11.42 -20.41
C MET A 1 1.69 12.90 -20.07
N SER A 2 0.59 13.65 -20.20
CA SER A 2 0.61 15.09 -19.93
C SER A 2 0.66 15.39 -18.42
N TRP A 3 1.26 16.52 -18.05
CA TRP A 3 1.31 17.02 -16.67
C TRP A 3 -0.08 17.11 -16.02
N GLU A 4 -1.08 17.53 -16.81
CA GLU A 4 -2.46 17.65 -16.38
C GLU A 4 -3.09 16.31 -16.00
N ALA A 5 -2.82 15.26 -16.80
CA ALA A 5 -3.31 13.91 -16.50
C ALA A 5 -2.73 13.38 -15.18
N GLN A 6 -1.44 13.64 -14.92
CA GLN A 6 -0.83 13.23 -13.66
C GLN A 6 -1.41 14.00 -12.47
N ARG A 7 -1.58 15.32 -12.60
CA ARG A 7 -2.19 16.15 -11.56
C ARG A 7 -3.62 15.71 -11.25
N GLN A 8 -4.39 15.35 -12.28
CA GLN A 8 -5.75 14.86 -12.13
C GLN A 8 -5.80 13.51 -11.40
N ARG A 9 -4.89 12.58 -11.72
CA ARG A 9 -4.76 11.30 -10.99
C ARG A 9 -4.46 11.51 -9.52
N THR A 10 -3.48 12.36 -9.19
CA THR A 10 -3.10 12.64 -7.80
C THR A 10 -4.26 13.26 -7.01
N ARG A 11 -4.97 14.23 -7.60
CA ARG A 11 -6.15 14.84 -6.96
C ARG A 11 -7.28 13.84 -6.74
N THR A 12 -7.52 12.97 -7.71
CA THR A 12 -8.58 11.96 -7.62
C THR A 12 -8.27 10.96 -6.51
N ILE A 13 -7.03 10.47 -6.42
CA ILE A 13 -6.60 9.62 -5.31
C ILE A 13 -6.84 10.29 -3.96
N GLY A 14 -6.42 11.56 -3.82
CA GLY A 14 -6.64 12.31 -2.56
C GLY A 14 -8.11 12.37 -2.18
N ARG A 15 -8.98 12.81 -3.09
CA ARG A 15 -10.42 12.94 -2.84
C ARG A 15 -11.11 11.61 -2.52
N VAL A 16 -10.76 10.53 -3.22
CA VAL A 16 -11.30 9.20 -2.91
C VAL A 16 -10.92 8.78 -1.49
N LEU A 17 -9.64 8.94 -1.11
CA LEU A 17 -9.18 8.58 0.22
C LEU A 17 -9.76 9.47 1.31
N ASP A 18 -9.98 10.76 1.04
CA ASP A 18 -10.65 11.69 1.94
C ASP A 18 -12.12 11.28 2.15
N ASP A 19 -12.83 10.85 1.10
CA ASP A 19 -14.20 10.37 1.22
C ASP A 19 -14.31 9.05 1.99
N VAL A 20 -13.39 8.11 1.74
CA VAL A 20 -13.24 6.87 2.52
C VAL A 20 -12.96 7.21 4.00
N HIS A 21 -12.09 8.18 4.25
CA HIS A 21 -11.77 8.62 5.60
C HIS A 21 -13.01 9.21 6.30
N ARG A 22 -13.69 10.17 5.67
CA ARG A 22 -14.86 10.86 6.20
C ARG A 22 -16.05 9.93 6.42
N SER A 23 -16.29 9.00 5.49
CA SER A 23 -17.42 8.06 5.59
C SER A 23 -17.17 6.91 6.56
N GLY A 24 -15.91 6.67 6.96
CA GLY A 24 -15.54 5.49 7.72
C GLY A 24 -15.56 4.19 6.91
N SER A 25 -16.08 4.21 5.68
CA SER A 25 -16.16 3.04 4.80
C SER A 25 -14.78 2.50 4.48
N SER A 26 -14.65 1.18 4.41
CA SER A 26 -13.45 0.52 3.90
C SER A 26 -13.48 0.30 2.39
N ARG A 27 -14.66 0.43 1.77
CA ARG A 27 -14.87 0.31 0.31
C ARG A 27 -14.84 1.68 -0.36
N ILE A 28 -14.41 1.68 -1.62
CA ILE A 28 -14.51 2.84 -2.51
C ILE A 28 -16.01 3.23 -2.64
N PRO A 29 -16.38 4.48 -2.31
CA PRO A 29 -17.77 4.92 -2.41
C PRO A 29 -18.29 4.85 -3.86
N ALA A 30 -19.57 4.50 -4.03
CA ALA A 30 -20.14 4.20 -5.35
C ALA A 30 -20.05 5.37 -6.33
N ASN A 31 -20.12 6.61 -5.84
CA ASN A 31 -19.99 7.84 -6.64
C ASN A 31 -18.59 8.01 -7.27
N TRP A 32 -17.58 7.27 -6.82
CA TRP A 32 -16.23 7.30 -7.40
C TRP A 32 -16.00 6.29 -8.53
N ARG A 33 -16.92 5.33 -8.77
CA ARG A 33 -16.70 4.27 -9.78
C ARG A 33 -16.50 4.82 -11.19
N GLU A 34 -17.37 5.76 -11.61
CA GLU A 34 -17.28 6.38 -12.92
C GLU A 34 -16.05 7.29 -13.05
N PRO A 35 -15.76 8.23 -12.11
CA PRO A 35 -14.52 9.01 -12.13
C PRO A 35 -13.25 8.15 -12.15
N ILE A 36 -13.21 7.06 -11.37
CA ILE A 36 -12.07 6.14 -11.34
C ILE A 36 -11.91 5.45 -12.69
N THR A 37 -13.00 4.94 -13.26
CA THR A 37 -12.96 4.29 -14.59
C THR A 37 -12.51 5.27 -15.66
N CYS A 38 -13.00 6.51 -15.65
CA CYS A 38 -12.60 7.54 -16.61
C CYS A 38 -11.10 7.86 -16.54
N ILE A 39 -10.53 7.96 -15.35
CA ILE A 39 -9.15 8.46 -15.13
C ILE A 39 -8.11 7.33 -15.13
N PHE A 40 -8.48 6.16 -14.60
CA PHE A 40 -7.58 5.02 -14.40
C PHE A 40 -7.89 3.85 -15.34
N GLY A 41 -9.00 3.89 -16.07
CA GLY A 41 -9.47 2.81 -16.95
C GLY A 41 -10.26 1.72 -16.21
N SER A 42 -9.94 1.44 -14.95
CA SER A 42 -10.67 0.48 -14.13
C SER A 42 -10.42 0.69 -12.63
N GLU A 43 -11.30 0.11 -11.79
CA GLU A 43 -11.07 0.01 -10.34
C GLU A 43 -9.78 -0.77 -10.04
N GLY A 44 -9.50 -1.84 -10.77
CA GLY A 44 -8.28 -2.63 -10.59
C GLY A 44 -7.01 -1.81 -10.80
N THR A 45 -6.95 -0.99 -11.86
CA THR A 45 -5.80 -0.10 -12.13
C THR A 45 -5.65 0.96 -11.05
N PHE A 46 -6.76 1.46 -10.50
CA PHE A 46 -6.73 2.37 -9.36
C PHE A 46 -6.17 1.71 -8.10
N LEU A 47 -6.65 0.51 -7.75
CA LEU A 47 -6.16 -0.25 -6.61
C LEU A 47 -4.66 -0.59 -6.74
N VAL A 48 -4.22 -0.99 -7.92
CA VAL A 48 -2.79 -1.23 -8.22
C VAL A 48 -1.97 0.05 -8.06
N THR A 49 -2.51 1.20 -8.49
CA THR A 49 -1.85 2.49 -8.30
C THR A 49 -1.71 2.84 -6.81
N LEU A 50 -2.74 2.59 -6.00
CA LEU A 50 -2.69 2.77 -4.55
C LEU A 50 -1.65 1.85 -3.91
N LEU A 51 -1.60 0.58 -4.32
CA LEU A 51 -0.62 -0.39 -3.82
C LEU A 51 0.81 0.07 -4.10
N TYR A 52 1.13 0.44 -5.33
CA TYR A 52 2.49 0.88 -5.67
C TYR A 52 2.89 2.15 -4.93
N ARG A 53 1.97 3.08 -4.72
CA ARG A 53 2.23 4.27 -3.91
C ARG A 53 2.57 3.91 -2.47
N TRP A 54 1.79 3.02 -1.86
CA TRP A 54 2.03 2.54 -0.50
C TRP A 54 3.36 1.77 -0.42
N PHE A 55 3.60 0.86 -1.36
CA PHE A 55 4.76 0.00 -1.42
C PHE A 55 6.07 0.77 -1.62
N ASN A 56 6.10 1.75 -2.53
CA ASN A 56 7.30 2.55 -2.77
C ASN A 56 7.72 3.33 -1.52
N GLU A 57 6.74 3.88 -0.79
CA GLU A 57 7.02 4.58 0.46
C GLU A 57 7.41 3.63 1.59
N PHE A 58 6.80 2.45 1.63
CA PHE A 58 7.20 1.38 2.55
C PHE A 58 8.66 0.99 2.35
N VAL A 59 9.08 0.67 1.12
CA VAL A 59 10.47 0.31 0.80
C VAL A 59 11.43 1.44 1.18
N GLN A 60 11.12 2.68 0.78
CA GLN A 60 11.96 3.83 1.10
C GLN A 60 12.16 4.02 2.61
N ARG A 61 11.10 3.85 3.41
CA ARG A 61 11.18 4.01 4.88
C ARG A 61 11.85 2.83 5.56
N VAL A 62 11.72 1.62 5.04
CA VAL A 62 12.48 0.46 5.53
C VAL A 62 13.97 0.67 5.28
N ASP A 63 14.36 1.05 4.07
CA ASP A 63 15.75 1.34 3.73
C ASP A 63 16.34 2.43 4.64
N GLU A 64 15.56 3.48 4.92
CA GLU A 64 15.96 4.55 5.83
C GLU A 64 16.13 4.04 7.27
N THR A 65 15.19 3.23 7.76
CA THR A 65 15.22 2.67 9.12
C THR A 65 16.43 1.75 9.33
N VAL A 66 16.75 0.91 8.34
CA VAL A 66 17.94 0.05 8.36
C VAL A 66 19.21 0.89 8.33
N ARG A 67 19.27 1.92 7.47
CA ARG A 67 20.42 2.84 7.38
C ARG A 67 20.68 3.58 8.69
N HIS A 68 19.65 3.84 9.49
CA HIS A 68 19.73 4.52 10.78
C HIS A 68 20.01 3.57 11.97
N GLY A 69 20.42 2.33 11.69
CA GLY A 69 20.95 1.42 12.71
C GLY A 69 19.98 0.34 13.19
N CYS A 70 18.87 0.11 12.48
CA CYS A 70 18.07 -1.09 12.72
C CYS A 70 18.72 -2.30 12.04
N GLU A 71 19.38 -3.15 12.81
CA GLU A 71 20.08 -4.34 12.29
C GLU A 71 19.13 -5.45 11.82
N ASP A 72 17.89 -5.45 12.33
CA ASP A 72 16.85 -6.41 11.98
C ASP A 72 15.88 -5.81 10.95
N SER A 73 16.08 -6.20 9.68
CA SER A 73 15.23 -5.79 8.56
C SER A 73 13.76 -6.20 8.74
N GLU A 74 13.47 -7.34 9.36
CA GLU A 74 12.09 -7.79 9.58
C GLU A 74 11.40 -6.90 10.61
N ARG A 75 12.11 -6.55 11.69
CA ARG A 75 11.63 -5.59 12.68
C ARG A 75 11.44 -4.20 12.08
N ALA A 76 12.39 -3.72 11.26
CA ALA A 76 12.27 -2.45 10.55
C ALA A 76 11.01 -2.41 9.68
N ALA A 77 10.78 -3.46 8.89
CA ALA A 77 9.58 -3.61 8.07
C ALA A 77 8.28 -3.64 8.89
N TYR A 78 8.24 -4.39 9.99
CA TYR A 78 7.08 -4.42 10.86
C TYR A 78 6.75 -3.03 11.43
N MET A 79 7.77 -2.32 11.92
CA MET A 79 7.61 -0.96 12.45
C MET A 79 7.11 0.01 11.38
N VAL A 80 7.75 0.02 10.21
CA VAL A 80 7.37 0.90 9.09
C VAL A 80 5.96 0.59 8.59
N ARG A 81 5.60 -0.69 8.46
CA ARG A 81 4.24 -1.11 8.06
C ARG A 81 3.19 -0.57 9.04
N THR A 82 3.44 -0.73 10.34
CA THR A 82 2.53 -0.30 11.40
C THR A 82 2.39 1.22 11.41
N GLN A 83 3.51 1.94 11.29
CA GLN A 83 3.51 3.40 11.21
C GLN A 83 2.77 3.92 9.97
N LEU A 84 3.04 3.36 8.79
CA LEU A 84 2.36 3.77 7.55
C LEU A 84 0.85 3.50 7.60
N ALA A 85 0.43 2.39 8.22
CA ALA A 85 -0.98 2.10 8.42
C ALA A 85 -1.66 3.13 9.33
N ALA A 86 -0.98 3.57 10.39
CA ALA A 86 -1.46 4.59 11.31
C ALA A 86 -1.51 5.99 10.67
N GLU A 87 -0.48 6.37 9.90
CA GLU A 87 -0.42 7.66 9.21
C GLU A 87 -1.41 7.77 8.04
N ARG A 88 -1.73 6.64 7.40
CA ARG A 88 -2.61 6.59 6.22
C ARG A 88 -3.73 5.56 6.37
N PRO A 89 -4.63 5.74 7.35
CA PRO A 89 -5.61 4.74 7.71
C PRO A 89 -6.62 4.46 6.59
N ALA A 90 -6.98 5.47 5.78
CA ALA A 90 -7.91 5.28 4.66
C ALA A 90 -7.28 4.45 3.52
N LEU A 91 -6.02 4.72 3.19
CA LEU A 91 -5.27 3.97 2.18
C LEU A 91 -5.12 2.50 2.61
N HIS A 92 -4.72 2.28 3.86
CA HIS A 92 -4.60 0.94 4.42
C HIS A 92 -5.94 0.20 4.41
N ARG A 93 -7.03 0.85 4.87
CA ARG A 93 -8.38 0.26 4.85
C ARG A 93 -8.83 -0.18 3.45
N VAL A 94 -8.64 0.67 2.43
CA VAL A 94 -9.00 0.34 1.04
C VAL A 94 -8.20 -0.85 0.53
N LEU A 95 -6.88 -0.83 0.71
CA LEU A 95 -6.02 -1.94 0.25
C LEU A 95 -6.35 -3.26 0.96
N THR A 96 -6.75 -3.21 2.23
CA THR A 96 -7.16 -4.40 3.00
C THR A 96 -8.54 -4.90 2.55
N ALA A 97 -9.53 -4.01 2.39
CA ALA A 97 -10.89 -4.38 2.00
C ALA A 97 -10.97 -4.98 0.58
N HIS A 98 -10.03 -4.62 -0.29
CA HIS A 98 -9.95 -5.11 -1.66
C HIS A 98 -8.83 -6.15 -1.87
N ALA A 99 -8.33 -6.79 -0.80
CA ALA A 99 -7.22 -7.76 -0.85
C ALA A 99 -7.43 -8.88 -1.88
N GLU A 100 -8.66 -9.37 -2.01
CA GLU A 100 -9.04 -10.46 -2.93
C GLU A 100 -9.28 -10.00 -4.38
N HIS A 101 -9.20 -8.68 -4.66
CA HIS A 101 -9.37 -8.19 -6.02
C HIS A 101 -8.25 -8.75 -6.92
N PRO A 102 -8.55 -9.41 -8.06
CA PRO A 102 -7.55 -10.13 -8.86
C PRO A 102 -6.34 -9.29 -9.27
N ALA A 103 -6.57 -8.04 -9.72
CA ALA A 103 -5.50 -7.12 -10.07
C ALA A 103 -4.61 -6.74 -8.87
N LEU A 104 -5.20 -6.60 -7.67
CA LEU A 104 -4.45 -6.26 -6.48
C LEU A 104 -3.64 -7.46 -5.98
N ARG A 105 -4.22 -8.66 -6.01
CA ARG A 105 -3.52 -9.91 -5.69
C ARG A 105 -2.32 -10.16 -6.60
N ALA A 106 -2.48 -9.96 -7.91
CA ALA A 106 -1.38 -10.06 -8.87
C ALA A 106 -0.27 -9.04 -8.56
N ALA A 107 -0.62 -7.77 -8.35
CA ALA A 107 0.37 -6.74 -8.03
C ALA A 107 1.04 -6.94 -6.66
N ARG A 108 0.36 -7.53 -5.67
CA ARG A 108 0.99 -7.92 -4.39
C ARG A 108 2.03 -9.01 -4.59
N ALA A 109 1.74 -10.00 -5.43
CA ALA A 109 2.72 -11.03 -5.78
C ALA A 109 3.94 -10.41 -6.47
N ASP A 110 3.74 -9.46 -7.39
CA ASP A 110 4.85 -8.72 -8.03
C ASP A 110 5.69 -7.93 -7.01
N CYS A 111 5.05 -7.26 -6.05
CA CYS A 111 5.73 -6.56 -4.95
C CYS A 111 6.53 -7.52 -4.06
N ALA A 112 5.99 -8.69 -3.74
CA ALA A 112 6.67 -9.72 -2.95
C ALA A 112 7.91 -10.27 -3.68
N ILE A 113 7.80 -10.49 -5.00
CA ILE A 113 8.93 -10.89 -5.84
C ILE A 113 10.02 -9.81 -5.80
N ARG A 114 9.66 -8.53 -5.99
CA ARG A 114 10.61 -7.40 -5.95
C ARG A 114 11.34 -7.28 -4.61
N LEU A 115 10.62 -7.46 -3.50
CA LEU A 115 11.26 -7.55 -2.19
C LEU A 115 12.22 -8.73 -2.16
N SER A 116 11.78 -9.96 -2.45
CA SER A 116 12.65 -11.14 -2.37
C SER A 116 13.92 -11.06 -3.25
N SER A 117 13.90 -10.28 -4.33
CA SER A 117 15.05 -10.04 -5.21
C SER A 117 16.05 -8.98 -4.71
N GLY A 118 15.74 -8.24 -3.64
CA GLY A 118 16.61 -7.19 -3.07
C GLY A 118 16.68 -7.12 -1.53
N VAL A 119 15.62 -7.52 -0.83
CA VAL A 119 15.46 -7.57 0.63
C VAL A 119 14.44 -8.68 0.97
N ARG A 120 14.88 -9.82 1.54
CA ARG A 120 13.93 -10.85 2.01
C ARG A 120 13.04 -10.27 3.12
N LEU A 121 11.80 -9.94 2.79
CA LEU A 121 10.79 -9.47 3.73
C LEU A 121 9.49 -10.24 3.51
N ALA A 122 9.09 -11.01 4.51
CA ALA A 122 7.80 -11.69 4.54
C ALA A 122 6.69 -10.64 4.70
N LEU A 123 5.97 -10.36 3.62
CA LEU A 123 4.81 -9.46 3.64
C LEU A 123 3.58 -10.08 4.34
N ASP A 124 3.59 -11.40 4.54
CA ASP A 124 2.46 -12.18 5.01
C ASP A 124 2.76 -12.85 6.36
N GLY A 125 2.74 -12.07 7.44
CA GLY A 125 2.76 -12.59 8.80
C GLY A 125 3.20 -11.59 9.87
N PRO A 126 2.81 -11.78 11.15
CA PRO A 126 3.61 -11.28 12.26
C PRO A 126 4.99 -11.97 12.24
N PRO A 127 6.08 -11.30 12.66
CA PRO A 127 7.37 -11.97 12.79
C PRO A 127 7.20 -13.21 13.66
N ALA A 128 7.72 -14.35 13.20
CA ALA A 128 7.73 -15.56 14.01
C ALA A 128 8.47 -15.23 15.30
N ALA A 129 7.76 -15.29 16.44
CA ALA A 129 8.37 -15.12 17.74
C ALA A 129 9.53 -16.11 17.83
N THR A 130 10.76 -15.62 17.83
CA THR A 130 11.95 -16.41 18.12
C THR A 130 11.80 -16.89 19.54
N ALA A 131 11.31 -18.13 19.68
CA ALA A 131 11.35 -18.87 20.91
C ALA A 131 12.81 -19.07 21.29
N THR A 132 13.33 -18.20 22.17
CA THR A 132 14.55 -18.46 22.89
C THR A 132 14.24 -19.59 23.86
N ALA A 133 14.59 -20.82 23.46
CA ALA A 133 14.63 -21.96 24.36
C ALA A 133 15.75 -21.73 25.39
N ALA A 134 15.41 -22.07 26.65
CA ALA A 134 16.20 -21.90 27.86
C ALA A 134 17.52 -22.67 27.85
#